data_AF-A0A3L7U8C8-F1
#
_entry.id   AF-A0A3L7U8C8-F1
#
_cell.length_a   1.000
_cell.length_b   1.000
_cell.length_c   1.000
_cell.angle_alpha   90.00
_cell.angle_beta   90.00
_cell.angle_gamma   90.00
#
_symmetry.space_group_name_H-M   'P 1'
#
loop_
_entity.id
_entity.type
_entity.pdbx_description
1 polymer ?
#
loop_
_entity_poly.entity_id
_entity_poly.type
_entity_poly.pdbx_seq_one_letter_code
_entity_poly.pdbx_strand_id
1 'polypeptide(L)' 'IVEGFNNKAKLTMRKAYGFKTFENIQIALFHQLGKLPEPESTHRFC' A
#
# COMPACT_ATOMS: atom_id res chain seq x y z
N ILE A 1 -6.73 -8.86 -16.28
CA ILE A 1 -6.19 -7.57 -15.77
C ILE A 1 -6.96 -7.10 -14.53
N VAL A 2 -8.28 -6.94 -14.61
CA VAL A 2 -9.14 -6.46 -13.49
C VAL A 2 -9.03 -7.33 -12.23
N GLU A 3 -9.08 -8.65 -12.38
CA GLU A 3 -9.04 -9.58 -11.24
C GLU A 3 -7.73 -9.48 -10.43
N GLY A 4 -6.60 -9.29 -11.11
CA GLY A 4 -5.31 -9.06 -10.46
C GLY A 4 -5.26 -7.77 -9.65
N PHE A 5 -5.85 -6.68 -10.18
CA PHE A 5 -5.96 -5.43 -9.45
C PHE A 5 -6.88 -5.53 -8.23
N ASN A 6 -8.00 -6.24 -8.35
CA ASN A 6 -8.92 -6.49 -7.24
C ASN A 6 -8.22 -7.29 -6.11
N ASN A 7 -7.47 -8.33 -6.48
CA ASN A 7 -6.67 -9.10 -5.52
C ASN A 7 -5.61 -8.25 -4.83
N LYS A 8 -4.92 -7.37 -5.57
CA LYS A 8 -3.92 -6.46 -5.03
C LYS A 8 -4.51 -5.44 -4.05
N ALA A 9 -5.67 -4.88 -4.38
CA ALA A 9 -6.39 -3.97 -3.49
C ALA A 9 -6.79 -4.67 -2.18
N LYS A 10 -7.37 -5.88 -2.26
CA LYS A 10 -7.76 -6.67 -1.08
C LYS A 10 -6.57 -7.00 -0.18
N LEU A 11 -5.43 -7.39 -0.76
CA LEU A 11 -4.21 -7.67 -0.01
C LEU A 11 -3.66 -6.41 0.66
N THR A 12 -3.68 -5.27 -0.03
CA THR A 12 -3.17 -4.00 0.50
C THR A 12 -4.00 -3.53 1.70
N MET A 13 -5.33 -3.62 1.60
CA MET A 13 -6.25 -3.31 2.70
C MET A 13 -6.00 -4.19 3.93
N ARG A 14 -5.73 -5.48 3.74
CA ARG A 14 -5.39 -6.40 4.84
C ARG A 14 -4.05 -6.05 5.51
N LYS A 15 -3.04 -5.66 4.73
CA LYS A 15 -1.73 -5.21 5.26
C LYS A 15 -1.83 -3.87 5.99
N ALA A 16 -2.70 -2.99 5.52
CA ALA A 16 -2.94 -1.65 6.07
C ALA A 16 -3.82 -1.62 7.34
N TYR A 17 -4.27 -2.78 7.83
CA TYR A 17 -5.18 -2.88 8.99
C TYR A 17 -4.70 -2.12 10.25
N GLY A 18 -3.39 -1.94 10.42
CA GLY A 18 -2.81 -1.20 11.55
C GLY A 18 -2.93 0.33 11.47
N PHE A 19 -3.40 0.89 10.35
CA PHE A 19 -3.56 2.34 10.21
C PHE A 19 -4.81 2.86 10.91
N LYS A 20 -4.66 3.99 11.62
CA LYS A 20 -5.73 4.58 12.44
C LYS A 20 -6.67 5.49 11.64
N THR A 21 -6.29 5.90 10.43
CA THR A 21 -7.05 6.83 9.60
C THR A 21 -7.28 6.26 8.21
N PHE A 22 -8.42 6.63 7.62
CA PHE A 22 -8.76 6.24 6.26
C PHE A 22 -7.79 6.82 5.22
N GLU A 23 -7.28 8.03 5.46
CA GLU A 23 -6.29 8.68 4.61
C GLU A 23 -5.02 7.84 4.45
N ASN A 24 -4.48 7.28 5.53
CA ASN A 24 -3.28 6.43 5.47
C ASN A 24 -3.54 5.14 4.65
N ILE A 25 -4.75 4.59 4.75
CA ILE A 25 -5.15 3.42 3.95
C ILE A 25 -5.24 3.78 2.46
N GLN A 26 -5.79 4.95 2.12
CA GLN A 26 -5.83 5.43 0.74
C GLN A 26 -4.43 5.62 0.17
N ILE A 27 -3.53 6.27 0.92
CA ILE A 27 -2.13 6.48 0.52
C ILE A 27 -1.46 5.14 0.23
N ALA A 28 -1.60 4.15 1.13
CA ALA A 28 -1.05 2.82 0.91
C ALA A 28 -1.62 2.11 -0.33
N LEU A 29 -2.92 2.29 -0.61
CA LEU A 29 -3.54 1.79 -1.84
C LEU A 29 -2.92 2.45 -3.08
N PHE A 30 -2.72 3.78 -3.06
CA PHE A 30 -2.11 4.51 -4.17
C PHE A 30 -0.64 4.14 -4.39
N HIS A 31 0.15 3.90 -3.34
CA HIS A 31 1.51 3.37 -3.50
C HIS A 31 1.49 2.00 -4.19
N GLN A 32 0.59 1.10 -3.80
CA GLN A 32 0.53 -0.23 -4.39
C GLN A 32 -0.05 -0.28 -5.80
N LEU A 33 -1.09 0.49 -6.10
CA LEU A 33 -1.74 0.48 -7.41
C LEU A 33 -1.07 1.45 -8.40
N GLY A 34 -0.65 2.62 -7.93
CA GLY A 34 -0.15 3.74 -8.72
C GLY A 34 1.36 3.92 -8.72
N LYS A 35 2.13 3.10 -7.98
CA LYS A 35 3.61 3.21 -7.89
C LYS A 35 4.08 4.63 -7.53
N LEU A 36 3.43 5.26 -6.56
CA LEU A 36 3.91 6.54 -6.00
C LEU A 36 5.34 6.38 -5.48
N PRO A 37 6.19 7.41 -5.63
CA PRO A 37 7.56 7.36 -5.15
C PRO A 37 7.59 7.11 -3.64
N GLU A 38 8.42 6.15 -3.23
CA GLU A 38 8.65 5.86 -1.82
C GLU A 38 9.83 6.73 -1.32
N PRO A 39 9.80 7.18 -0.05
CA PRO A 39 10.92 7.90 0.52
C PRO A 39 12.16 7.00 0.62
N GLU A 40 13.34 7.59 0.48
CA GLU A 40 14.61 6.88 0.68
C GLU A 40 14.70 6.40 2.13
N SER A 41 14.83 5.08 2.33
CA SER A 41 15.00 4.50 3.66
C SER A 41 16.43 4.71 4.16
N THR A 42 16.58 5.33 5.33
CA THR A 42 17.88 5.52 5.98
C THR A 42 18.46 4.22 6.55
N HIS A 43 17.65 3.18 6.72
CA HIS A 43 18.05 1.89 7.28
C HIS A 43 17.64 0.72 6.36
N ARG A 44 18.46 -0.33 6.35
CA ARG A 44 18.13 -1.63 5.72
C ARG A 44 18.03 -2.68 6.82
N PHE A 45 17.03 -3.54 6.74
CA PHE A 45 16.96 -4.73 7.58
C PHE A 45 18.00 -5.74 7.06
N CYS A 46 18.97 -6.10 7.91
CA CYS A 46 20.01 -7.10 7.63
C CYS A 46 19.48 -8.52 7.84
#